data_AF-A0A1H9WCF0-F1
#
_entry.id   AF-A0A1H9WCF0-F1
#
_cell.length_a   1.000
_cell.length_b   1.000
_cell.length_c   1.000
_cell.angle_alpha   90.00
_cell.angle_beta   90.00
_cell.angle_gamma   90.00
#
_symmetry.space_group_name_H-M   'P 1'
#
loop_
_entity.id
_entity.type
_entity.pdbx_description
1 polymer ?
#
loop_
_entity_poly.entity_id
_entity_poly.type
_entity_poly.pdbx_seq_one_letter_code
_entity_poly.pdbx_strand_id
1 'polypeptide(L)'
;MVIELGIIIVVSAVILSWNIKRLLRKYYHIERKKSFFIEYVNLSHKITIWTLNVVFFIVQAVVSYMVTFHAYSYYVLFFISSGFILLTFFIQSYFEWKYSSQPQTSLLTLTDLLIFLFAALIFFQLVTSSRSQALFSLTASII
;
A
#
# COMPACT_ATOMS: atom_id res chain seq x y z
N MET A 1 17.59 10.18 9.19
CA MET A 1 16.57 11.16 8.73
C MET A 1 15.48 10.57 7.83
N VAL A 2 15.74 10.15 6.57
CA VAL A 2 14.65 9.69 5.66
C VAL A 2 13.91 8.45 6.18
N ILE A 3 14.62 7.49 6.77
CA ILE A 3 14.01 6.27 7.34
C ILE A 3 13.11 6.62 8.54
N GLU A 4 13.54 7.53 9.42
CA GLU A 4 12.76 7.95 10.59
C GLU A 4 11.46 8.65 10.16
N LEU A 5 11.54 9.53 9.15
CA LEU A 5 10.36 10.16 8.56
C LEU A 5 9.45 9.15 7.86
N GLY A 6 10.02 8.12 7.21
CA GLY A 6 9.26 7.01 6.65
C GLY A 6 8.46 6.25 7.72
N ILE A 7 9.06 5.97 8.88
CA ILE A 7 8.38 5.33 10.01
C ILE A 7 7.23 6.21 10.51
N ILE A 8 7.44 7.53 10.64
CA ILE A 8 6.40 8.48 11.05
C ILE A 8 5.22 8.47 10.07
N ILE A 9 5.48 8.42 8.75
CA ILE A 9 4.43 8.33 7.72
C ILE A 9 3.61 7.04 7.90
N VAL A 10 4.26 5.90 8.12
CA VAL A 10 3.54 4.62 8.31
C VAL A 10 2.70 4.65 9.59
N VAL A 11 3.27 5.10 10.72
CA VAL A 11 2.55 5.17 12.00
C VAL A 11 1.35 6.12 11.90
N SER A 12 1.53 7.30 11.29
CA SER A 12 0.44 8.27 11.11
C SER A 12 -0.66 7.74 10.19
N ALA A 13 -0.30 7.04 9.09
CA ALA A 13 -1.27 6.38 8.22
C ALA A 13 -2.10 5.31 8.94
N VAL A 14 -1.47 4.50 9.81
CA VAL A 14 -2.17 3.49 10.62
C VAL A 14 -3.14 4.15 11.62
N ILE A 15 -2.69 5.18 12.32
CA ILE A 15 -3.54 5.93 13.27
C ILE A 15 -4.72 6.57 12.54
N LEU A 16 -4.48 7.17 11.38
CA LEU A 16 -5.52 7.79 10.56
C LEU A 16 -6.55 6.75 10.08
N SER A 17 -6.09 5.62 9.54
CA SER A 17 -6.94 4.51 9.13
C SER A 17 -7.82 4.01 10.28
N TRP A 18 -7.22 3.82 11.47
CA TRP A 18 -7.96 3.37 12.64
C TRP A 18 -9.07 4.34 13.06
N ASN A 19 -8.77 5.64 13.08
CA ASN A 19 -9.74 6.67 13.43
C ASN A 19 -10.88 6.79 12.40
N ILE A 20 -10.55 6.85 11.11
CA ILE A 20 -11.56 6.95 10.05
C ILE A 20 -12.46 5.71 10.06
N LYS A 21 -11.89 4.50 10.15
CA LYS A 21 -12.69 3.27 10.26
C LYS A 21 -13.59 3.25 11.48
N ARG A 22 -13.13 3.77 12.62
CA ARG A 22 -13.96 3.88 13.84
C ARG A 22 -15.17 4.77 13.59
N LEU A 23 -15.00 5.88 12.88
CA LEU A 23 -16.09 6.78 12.50
C LEU A 23 -17.04 6.13 11.48
N LEU A 24 -16.53 5.51 10.41
CA LEU A 24 -17.37 4.83 9.43
C LEU A 24 -18.18 3.68 10.04
N ARG A 25 -17.57 2.87 10.91
CA ARG A 25 -18.30 1.79 11.61
C ARG A 25 -19.45 2.34 12.45
N LYS A 26 -19.24 3.48 13.11
CA LYS A 26 -20.29 4.14 13.89
C LYS A 26 -21.42 4.67 13.00
N TYR A 27 -21.08 5.25 11.85
CA TYR A 27 -22.06 5.88 10.96
C TYR A 27 -22.87 4.86 10.15
N TYR A 28 -22.22 3.82 9.63
CA TYR A 28 -22.84 2.80 8.78
C TYR A 28 -23.31 1.56 9.55
N HIS A 29 -23.20 1.54 10.88
CA HIS A 29 -23.54 0.39 11.73
C HIS A 29 -22.88 -0.93 11.28
N ILE A 30 -21.65 -0.84 10.77
CA ILE A 30 -20.89 -2.00 10.31
C ILE A 30 -20.45 -2.82 11.52
N GLU A 31 -20.90 -4.08 11.57
CA GLU A 31 -20.49 -5.00 12.62
C GLU A 31 -18.98 -5.23 12.57
N ARG A 32 -18.34 -5.33 13.74
CA ARG A 32 -16.94 -5.76 13.80
C ARG A 32 -16.87 -7.19 13.29
N LYS A 33 -16.28 -7.40 12.11
CA LYS A 33 -15.80 -8.72 11.70
C LYS A 33 -14.92 -9.29 12.81
N LYS A 34 -15.09 -10.58 13.11
CA LYS A 34 -14.34 -11.28 14.17
C LYS A 34 -12.84 -11.43 13.86
N SER A 35 -12.41 -11.18 12.63
CA SER A 35 -11.05 -11.42 12.18
C SER A 35 -10.36 -10.15 11.64
N PHE A 36 -9.07 -10.04 11.96
CA PHE A 36 -8.14 -9.08 11.35
C PHE A 36 -7.57 -9.58 10.01
N PHE A 37 -7.86 -10.82 9.61
CA PHE A 37 -7.35 -11.45 8.38
C PHE A 37 -8.30 -11.26 7.19
N ILE A 38 -7.74 -11.38 5.98
CA ILE A 38 -8.49 -11.35 4.72
C ILE A 38 -9.54 -12.47 4.74
N GLU A 39 -10.80 -12.09 4.96
CA GLU A 39 -11.93 -13.00 4.80
C GLU A 39 -12.35 -13.00 3.34
N TYR A 40 -12.24 -14.17 2.72
CA TYR A 40 -12.70 -14.35 1.35
C TYR A 40 -14.23 -14.38 1.32
N VAL A 41 -14.80 -13.35 0.71
CA VAL A 41 -16.25 -13.25 0.48
C VAL A 41 -16.81 -14.47 -0.27
N ASN A 42 -16.04 -15.02 -1.23
CA ASN A 42 -16.40 -16.24 -1.95
C ASN A 42 -15.14 -16.98 -2.47
N LEU A 43 -15.34 -18.14 -3.08
CA LEU A 43 -14.24 -18.95 -3.63
C LEU A 43 -13.51 -18.22 -4.77
N SER A 44 -14.22 -17.48 -5.61
CA SER A 44 -13.63 -16.70 -6.70
C SER A 44 -12.66 -15.63 -6.18
N HIS A 45 -13.04 -14.91 -5.11
CA HIS A 45 -12.17 -13.94 -4.44
C HIS A 45 -10.89 -14.61 -3.93
N LYS A 46 -11.03 -15.79 -3.32
CA LYS A 46 -9.88 -16.58 -2.83
C LYS A 46 -8.93 -16.96 -3.96
N ILE A 47 -9.46 -17.48 -5.07
CA ILE A 47 -8.67 -17.86 -6.24
C ILE A 47 -7.98 -16.63 -6.84
N THR A 48 -8.68 -15.51 -6.97
CA THR A 48 -8.12 -14.26 -7.49
C THR A 48 -6.96 -13.77 -6.63
N ILE A 49 -7.15 -13.64 -5.32
CA ILE A 49 -6.08 -13.17 -4.41
C ILE A 49 -4.91 -14.15 -4.37
N TRP A 50 -5.18 -15.46 -4.38
CA TRP A 50 -4.12 -16.47 -4.41
C TRP A 50 -3.29 -16.39 -5.69
N THR A 51 -3.96 -16.33 -6.85
CA THR A 51 -3.29 -16.18 -8.16
C THR A 51 -2.46 -14.91 -8.20
N LEU A 52 -3.04 -13.81 -7.71
CA LEU A 52 -2.39 -12.51 -7.63
C LEU A 52 -1.11 -12.58 -6.78
N ASN A 53 -1.16 -13.24 -5.61
CA ASN A 53 0.01 -13.44 -4.75
C ASN A 53 1.11 -14.30 -5.40
N VAL A 54 0.75 -15.35 -6.14
CA VAL A 54 1.71 -16.17 -6.89
C VAL A 54 2.41 -15.34 -7.97
N VAL A 55 1.64 -14.57 -8.74
CA VAL A 55 2.19 -13.67 -9.76
C VAL A 55 3.12 -12.65 -9.12
N PHE A 56 2.74 -12.05 -7.99
CA PHE A 56 3.60 -11.12 -7.27
C PHE A 56 4.89 -11.74 -6.79
N PHE A 57 4.85 -12.94 -6.22
CA PHE A 57 6.05 -13.61 -5.75
C PHE A 57 7.04 -13.79 -6.90
N ILE A 58 6.57 -14.22 -8.07
CA ILE A 58 7.40 -14.40 -9.28
C ILE A 58 7.94 -13.04 -9.76
N VAL A 59 7.07 -12.05 -9.95
CA VAL A 59 7.46 -10.71 -10.42
C VAL A 59 8.47 -10.08 -9.45
N GLN A 60 8.22 -10.18 -8.15
CA GLN A 60 9.07 -9.60 -7.13
C GLN A 60 10.44 -10.27 -7.07
N ALA A 61 10.52 -11.60 -7.26
CA ALA A 61 11.80 -12.31 -7.38
C ALA A 61 12.61 -11.81 -8.59
N VAL A 62 11.98 -11.69 -9.76
CA VAL A 62 12.63 -11.21 -10.99
C VAL A 62 13.12 -9.76 -10.84
N VAL A 63 12.26 -8.88 -10.32
CA VAL A 63 12.60 -7.46 -10.12
C VAL A 63 13.71 -7.31 -9.10
N SER A 64 13.70 -8.10 -8.02
CA SER A 64 14.75 -8.05 -7.01
C SER A 64 16.08 -8.50 -7.60
N TYR A 65 16.09 -9.58 -8.41
CA TYR A 65 17.27 -10.00 -9.16
C TYR A 65 17.80 -8.88 -10.07
N MET A 66 16.93 -8.23 -10.83
CA MET A 66 17.32 -7.11 -11.71
C MET A 66 17.90 -5.92 -10.95
N VAL A 67 17.28 -5.52 -9.84
CA VAL A 67 17.76 -4.40 -9.01
C VAL A 67 19.11 -4.72 -8.36
N THR A 68 19.30 -5.95 -7.87
CA THR A 68 20.56 -6.34 -7.20
C THR A 68 21.72 -6.54 -8.17
N PHE A 69 21.49 -7.16 -9.33
CA PHE A 69 22.57 -7.60 -10.23
C PHE A 69 22.73 -6.77 -11.51
N HIS A 70 21.71 -5.99 -11.91
CA HIS A 70 21.71 -5.25 -13.17
C HIS A 70 21.58 -3.73 -12.99
N ALA A 71 21.89 -3.21 -11.79
CA ALA A 71 21.92 -1.78 -11.47
C ALA A 71 20.61 -1.02 -11.77
N TYR A 72 19.47 -1.72 -11.78
CA TYR A 72 18.17 -1.06 -11.89
C TYR A 72 17.88 -0.23 -10.64
N SER A 73 17.13 0.86 -10.82
CA SER A 73 16.76 1.74 -9.72
C SER A 73 15.82 1.04 -8.72
N TYR A 74 16.09 1.21 -7.42
CA TYR A 74 15.20 0.77 -6.34
C TYR A 74 13.78 1.36 -6.43
N TYR A 75 13.57 2.45 -7.18
CA TYR A 75 12.23 2.96 -7.46
C TYR A 75 11.35 1.96 -8.21
N VAL A 76 11.94 1.11 -9.07
CA VAL A 76 11.19 0.05 -9.78
C VAL A 76 10.56 -0.92 -8.77
N LEU A 77 11.34 -1.33 -7.76
CA LEU A 77 10.89 -2.20 -6.69
C LEU A 77 9.76 -1.56 -5.87
N PHE A 78 9.91 -0.27 -5.54
CA PHE A 78 8.90 0.52 -4.84
C PHE A 78 7.57 0.60 -5.62
N PHE A 79 7.62 0.92 -6.91
CA PHE A 79 6.42 1.05 -7.74
C PHE A 79 5.70 -0.28 -7.94
N ILE A 80 6.44 -1.37 -8.18
CA ILE A 80 5.85 -2.71 -8.34
C ILE A 80 5.21 -3.18 -7.04
N SER A 81 5.90 -3.01 -5.90
CA SER A 81 5.36 -3.36 -4.58
C SER A 81 4.11 -2.54 -4.23
N SER A 82 4.17 -1.22 -4.44
CA SER A 82 3.04 -0.33 -4.14
C SER A 82 1.85 -0.60 -5.07
N GLY A 83 2.10 -0.79 -6.36
CA GLY A 83 1.07 -1.13 -7.34
C GLY A 83 0.37 -2.45 -7.00
N PHE A 84 1.12 -3.44 -6.53
CA PHE A 84 0.56 -4.71 -6.10
C PHE A 84 -0.33 -4.60 -4.86
N ILE A 85 0.10 -3.83 -3.86
CA ILE A 85 -0.70 -3.55 -2.65
C ILE A 85 -2.00 -2.82 -3.02
N LEU A 86 -1.91 -1.80 -3.90
CA LEU A 86 -3.09 -1.07 -4.38
C LEU A 86 -4.07 -1.99 -5.11
N LEU A 87 -3.57 -2.87 -5.99
CA LEU A 87 -4.38 -3.84 -6.71
C LEU A 87 -5.06 -4.82 -5.76
N THR A 88 -4.36 -5.28 -4.72
CA THR A 88 -4.90 -6.17 -3.69
C THR A 88 -6.05 -5.51 -2.94
N PHE A 89 -5.88 -4.28 -2.47
CA PHE A 89 -6.95 -3.54 -1.79
C PHE A 89 -8.12 -3.23 -2.71
N PHE A 90 -7.85 -2.93 -3.99
CA PHE A 90 -8.88 -2.65 -4.97
C PHE A 90 -9.76 -3.88 -5.22
N ILE A 91 -9.13 -5.05 -5.45
CA ILE A 91 -9.83 -6.32 -5.63
C ILE A 91 -10.65 -6.65 -4.38
N GLN A 92 -10.07 -6.51 -3.19
CA GLN A 92 -10.80 -6.76 -1.95
C GLN A 92 -12.02 -5.85 -1.81
N SER A 93 -11.86 -4.54 -2.03
CA SER A 93 -12.96 -3.57 -1.96
C SER A 93 -14.06 -3.89 -2.99
N TYR A 94 -13.69 -4.27 -4.21
CA TYR A 94 -14.64 -4.69 -5.25
C TYR A 94 -15.44 -5.93 -4.84
N PHE A 95 -14.77 -6.96 -4.32
CA PHE A 95 -15.46 -8.18 -3.87
C PHE A 95 -16.35 -7.94 -2.65
N GLU A 96 -15.90 -7.11 -1.71
CA GLU A 96 -16.69 -6.69 -0.56
C GLU A 96 -17.94 -5.92 -1.00
N TRP A 97 -17.82 -5.01 -1.96
CA TRP A 97 -18.96 -4.25 -2.46
C TRP A 97 -19.97 -5.13 -3.19
N LYS A 98 -19.49 -6.04 -4.04
CA LYS A 98 -20.35 -6.79 -4.96
C LYS A 98 -20.96 -8.06 -4.38
N TYR A 99 -20.25 -8.75 -3.48
CA TYR A 99 -20.60 -10.10 -3.06
C TYR A 99 -20.77 -10.26 -1.54
N SER A 100 -20.42 -9.26 -0.73
CA SER A 100 -20.54 -9.36 0.73
C SER A 100 -21.99 -9.13 1.19
N SER A 101 -22.38 -9.79 2.28
CA SER A 101 -23.62 -9.50 3.00
C SER A 101 -23.63 -8.09 3.62
N GLN A 102 -22.46 -7.49 3.84
CA GLN A 102 -22.30 -6.12 4.32
C GLN A 102 -21.48 -5.29 3.31
N PRO A 103 -22.09 -4.79 2.22
CA PRO A 103 -21.37 -4.10 1.15
C PRO A 103 -20.70 -2.79 1.61
N GLN A 104 -21.18 -2.19 2.69
CA GLN A 104 -20.59 -0.99 3.31
C GLN A 104 -19.18 -1.25 3.86
N THR A 105 -18.79 -2.51 4.08
CA THR A 105 -17.42 -2.86 4.47
C THR A 105 -16.41 -2.47 3.39
N SER A 106 -16.82 -2.41 2.12
CA SER A 106 -15.96 -1.99 1.02
C SER A 106 -15.42 -0.57 1.19
N LEU A 107 -16.20 0.34 1.82
CA LEU A 107 -15.79 1.71 2.11
C LEU A 107 -14.62 1.76 3.10
N LEU A 108 -14.55 0.82 4.04
CA LEU A 108 -13.44 0.72 4.98
C LEU A 108 -12.15 0.33 4.25
N THR A 109 -12.24 -0.64 3.35
CA THR A 109 -11.11 -1.10 2.54
C THR A 109 -10.68 -0.05 1.51
N LEU A 110 -11.64 0.66 0.91
CA LEU A 110 -11.37 1.76 -0.02
C LEU A 110 -10.69 2.94 0.69
N THR A 111 -11.08 3.20 1.94
CA THR A 111 -10.39 4.17 2.80
C THR A 111 -8.92 3.78 3.02
N ASP A 112 -8.64 2.50 3.31
CA ASP A 112 -7.25 2.04 3.46
C ASP A 112 -6.45 2.19 2.19
N LEU A 113 -7.06 1.85 1.04
CA LEU A 113 -6.45 2.01 -0.27
C LEU A 113 -6.02 3.46 -0.48
N LEU A 114 -6.91 4.42 -0.23
CA LEU A 114 -6.62 5.84 -0.40
C LEU A 114 -5.52 6.32 0.55
N ILE A 115 -5.59 5.94 1.84
CA ILE A 115 -4.56 6.30 2.83
C ILE A 115 -3.20 5.73 2.41
N PHE A 116 -3.15 4.47 1.99
CA PHE A 116 -1.92 3.85 1.51
C PHE A 116 -1.37 4.57 0.27
N LEU A 117 -2.24 4.91 -0.69
CA LEU A 117 -1.85 5.65 -1.90
C LEU A 117 -1.22 7.00 -1.54
N PHE A 118 -1.87 7.79 -0.67
CA PHE A 118 -1.33 9.07 -0.22
C PHE A 118 -0.01 8.90 0.54
N ALA A 119 0.09 7.92 1.44
CA ALA A 119 1.32 7.65 2.18
C ALA A 119 2.47 7.27 1.24
N ALA A 120 2.21 6.43 0.23
CA ALA A 120 3.19 6.03 -0.78
C ALA A 120 3.66 7.23 -1.62
N LEU A 121 2.75 8.11 -2.06
CA LEU A 121 3.10 9.32 -2.82
C LEU A 121 3.94 10.30 -1.98
N ILE A 122 3.56 10.54 -0.73
CA ILE A 122 4.30 11.41 0.19
C ILE A 122 5.70 10.85 0.43
N PHE A 123 5.80 9.54 0.69
CA PHE A 123 7.09 8.88 0.89
C PHE A 123 7.98 8.99 -0.35
N PHE A 124 7.42 8.76 -1.54
CA PHE A 124 8.16 8.90 -2.80
C PHE A 124 8.66 10.33 -3.03
N GLN A 125 7.82 11.34 -2.77
CA GLN A 125 8.21 12.75 -2.86
C GLN A 125 9.31 13.11 -1.86
N LEU A 126 9.21 12.62 -0.63
CA LEU A 126 10.22 12.84 0.41
C LEU A 126 11.58 12.25 0.00
N VAL A 127 11.58 11.01 -0.48
CA VAL A 127 12.80 10.31 -0.89
C VAL A 127 13.46 11.03 -2.08
N THR A 128 12.69 11.41 -3.09
CA THR A 128 13.23 12.11 -4.27
C THR A 128 13.75 13.51 -3.94
N SER A 129 13.06 14.26 -3.08
CA SER A 129 13.49 15.58 -2.60
C SER A 129 14.79 15.52 -1.78
N SER A 130 14.94 14.52 -0.90
CA SER A 130 16.18 14.36 -0.11
C SER A 130 17.41 14.10 -0.99
N ARG A 131 17.23 13.38 -2.10
CA ARG A 131 18.32 13.04 -3.03
C ARG A 131 18.75 14.25 -3.87
N SER A 132 17.83 15.12 -4.27
CA SER A 132 18.18 16.34 -5.03
C SER A 132 18.99 17.32 -4.20
N GLN A 133 18.66 17.49 -2.92
CA GLN A 133 19.40 18.35 -1.99
C GLN A 133 20.85 17.86 -1.78
N ALA A 134 21.05 16.55 -1.65
CA ALA A 134 22.39 15.97 -1.48
C ALA A 134 23.30 16.19 -2.71
N LEU A 135 22.74 16.12 -3.93
CA LEU A 135 23.49 16.42 -5.15
C LEU A 135 23.90 17.90 -5.22
N PHE A 136 23.00 18.81 -4.83
CA PHE A 136 23.27 20.25 -4.84
C PHE A 136 24.37 20.66 -3.84
N SER A 137 24.38 20.07 -2.63
CA SER A 137 25.43 20.36 -1.64
C SER A 137 26.80 19.86 -2.07
N LEU A 138 26.88 18.74 -2.79
CA LEU A 138 28.15 18.20 -3.29
C LEU A 138 28.72 19.10 -4.39
N THR A 139 27.90 19.57 -5.34
CA THR A 139 28.35 20.50 -6.38
C THR A 139 28.79 21.85 -5.80
N ALA A 140 28.12 22.34 -4.76
CA ALA A 140 28.48 23.59 -4.09
C ALA A 140 29.77 23.51 -3.25
N SER A 141 30.23 22.30 -2.89
CA SER A 141 31.50 22.10 -2.17
C SER A 141 32.73 21.95 -3.07
N ILE A 142 32.51 21.73 -4.37
CA ILE A 142 33.56 21.52 -5.37
C ILE A 142 33.88 22.83 -6.13
N ILE A 143 33.00 23.83 -6.04
CA ILE A 143 33.15 25.18 -6.59
C ILE A 143 33.62 26.11 -5.47
#